data_AF-A0A170T0C5-F1
#
_entry.id   AF-A0A170T0C5-F1
#
_cell.length_a   1.000
_cell.length_b   1.000
_cell.length_c   1.000
_cell.angle_alpha   90.00
_cell.angle_beta   90.00
_cell.angle_gamma   90.00
#
_symmetry.space_group_name_H-M   'P 1'
#
loop_
_entity.id
_entity.type
_entity.pdbx_description
1 polymer ?
#
loop_
_entity_poly.entity_id
_entity_poly.type
_entity_poly.pdbx_seq_one_letter_code
_entity_poly.pdbx_strand_id
1 'polypeptide(L)'
;MDLCSAVLSSIVLNPGCRECIKTGIAISVPDGYEAQIRPRSGLALKFGITVLNTPGTIDADYRGEIMVILINLGNEAYTINYGDRIAQMVIAPVTRISWNLVKDLEANTTKRGIHGFGSTGIST
;
A
#
# COMPACT_ATOMS: atom_id res chain seq x y z
N MET A 1 11.98 -4.54 2.89
CA MET A 1 12.48 -5.56 1.94
C MET A 1 11.91 -5.26 0.57
N ASP A 2 12.72 -5.22 -0.49
CA ASP A 2 12.19 -5.04 -1.86
C ASP A 2 11.44 -6.31 -2.31
N LEU A 3 10.30 -6.15 -2.98
CA LEU A 3 9.53 -7.22 -3.61
C LEU A 3 9.78 -7.21 -5.12
N CYS A 4 10.07 -8.38 -5.67
CA CYS A 4 10.31 -8.56 -7.11
C CYS A 4 9.07 -9.08 -7.83
N SER A 5 8.94 -8.74 -9.11
CA SER A 5 7.98 -9.31 -10.03
C SER A 5 8.35 -10.75 -10.40
N ALA A 6 7.38 -11.66 -10.41
CA ALA A 6 7.51 -13.04 -10.84
C ALA A 6 6.68 -13.36 -12.10
N VAL A 7 6.39 -12.34 -12.92
CA VAL A 7 5.67 -12.50 -14.19
C VAL A 7 6.47 -13.39 -15.16
N LEU A 8 5.80 -14.29 -15.86
CA LEU A 8 6.46 -15.20 -16.81
C LEU A 8 6.80 -14.53 -18.15
N SER A 9 6.10 -13.46 -18.48
CA SER A 9 6.30 -12.63 -19.66
C SER A 9 6.21 -11.16 -19.27
N SER A 10 6.92 -10.29 -19.99
CA SER A 10 6.87 -8.85 -19.73
C SER A 10 5.44 -8.32 -19.86
N ILE A 11 5.06 -7.44 -18.94
CA ILE A 11 3.76 -6.77 -18.92
C ILE A 11 3.99 -5.30 -19.22
N VAL A 12 3.28 -4.77 -20.22
CA VAL A 12 3.29 -3.34 -20.53
C VAL A 12 2.12 -2.67 -19.82
N LEU A 13 2.43 -1.78 -18.88
CA LEU A 13 1.45 -1.00 -18.13
C LEU A 13 1.31 0.39 -18.74
N ASN A 14 0.26 0.60 -19.53
CA ASN A 14 -0.04 1.89 -20.15
C ASN A 14 -0.49 2.94 -19.11
N PRO A 15 -0.33 4.25 -19.39
CA PRO A 15 -0.86 5.32 -18.55
C PRO A 15 -2.34 5.11 -18.18
N GLY A 16 -2.67 5.27 -16.91
CA GLY A 16 -4.01 5.07 -16.36
C GLY A 16 -4.42 3.59 -16.15
N CYS A 17 -3.65 2.63 -16.67
CA CYS A 17 -3.91 1.20 -16.48
C CYS A 17 -3.35 0.71 -15.14
N ARG A 18 -3.92 -0.40 -14.64
CA ARG A 18 -3.50 -1.10 -13.43
C ARG A 18 -3.39 -2.60 -13.70
N GLU A 19 -2.44 -3.24 -13.06
CA GLU A 19 -2.22 -4.68 -13.17
C GLU A 19 -1.87 -5.30 -11.82
N CYS A 20 -2.28 -6.56 -11.64
CA CYS A 20 -2.00 -7.32 -10.43
C CYS A 20 -0.76 -8.20 -10.66
N ILE A 21 0.38 -7.78 -10.11
CA ILE A 21 1.69 -8.38 -10.39
C ILE A 21 2.01 -9.42 -9.32
N LYS A 22 2.25 -10.66 -9.78
CA LYS A 22 2.74 -11.78 -8.96
C LYS A 22 4.12 -11.50 -8.42
N THR A 23 4.37 -11.89 -7.17
CA THR A 23 5.71 -11.79 -6.56
C THR A 23 6.42 -13.14 -6.42
N GLY A 24 5.69 -14.25 -6.58
CA GLY A 24 6.21 -15.60 -6.42
C GLY A 24 6.47 -15.99 -4.96
N ILE A 25 6.08 -15.15 -3.99
CA ILE A 25 6.30 -15.42 -2.57
C ILE A 25 4.99 -15.41 -1.79
N ALA A 26 4.93 -16.26 -0.77
CA ALA A 26 3.93 -16.25 0.29
C ALA A 26 4.65 -16.19 1.63
N ILE A 27 4.02 -15.58 2.64
CA ILE A 27 4.60 -15.45 3.98
C ILE A 27 3.56 -15.82 5.05
N SER A 28 4.04 -16.14 6.25
CA SER A 28 3.22 -16.27 7.44
C SER A 28 3.59 -15.15 8.41
N VAL A 29 2.83 -14.06 8.40
CA VAL A 29 3.06 -12.93 9.32
C VAL A 29 2.68 -13.36 10.75
N PRO A 30 3.48 -13.05 11.79
CA PRO A 30 3.12 -13.37 13.17
C PRO A 30 1.87 -12.63 13.65
N ASP A 31 1.12 -13.24 14.57
CA ASP A 31 0.02 -12.56 15.24
C ASP A 31 0.49 -11.26 15.93
N GLY A 32 -0.34 -10.22 15.85
CA GLY A 32 0.00 -8.88 16.37
C GLY A 32 0.83 -8.03 15.40
N TYR A 33 1.09 -8.52 14.19
CA TYR A 33 1.75 -7.78 13.12
C TYR A 33 0.93 -7.82 11.82
N GLU A 34 1.20 -6.86 10.94
CA GLU A 34 0.79 -6.87 9.54
C GLU A 34 2.02 -6.66 8.64
N ALA A 35 1.94 -7.09 7.39
CA ALA A 35 2.87 -6.63 6.37
C ALA A 35 2.24 -5.52 5.52
N GLN A 36 3.01 -4.47 5.28
CA GLN A 36 2.60 -3.29 4.50
C GLN A 36 3.39 -3.24 3.20
N ILE A 37 2.69 -3.32 2.07
CA ILE A 37 3.24 -3.19 0.72
C ILE A 37 3.17 -1.74 0.29
N ARG A 38 4.34 -1.14 0.00
CA ARG A 38 4.51 0.27 -0.28
C ARG A 38 5.22 0.51 -1.63
N PRO A 39 4.98 1.65 -2.30
CA PRO A 39 5.68 2.04 -3.52
C PRO A 39 7.17 2.24 -3.27
N ARG A 40 7.98 2.06 -4.33
CA ARG A 40 9.39 2.45 -4.35
C ARG A 40 9.50 3.88 -4.90
N SER A 41 10.20 4.76 -4.17
CA SER A 41 10.29 6.19 -4.52
C SER A 41 10.84 6.44 -5.93
N GLY A 42 11.83 5.65 -6.35
CA GLY A 42 12.42 5.75 -7.69
C GLY A 42 11.43 5.44 -8.82
N LEU A 43 10.53 4.47 -8.61
CA LEU A 43 9.49 4.13 -9.59
C LEU A 43 8.40 5.20 -9.64
N ALA A 44 7.98 5.69 -8.46
CA ALA A 44 6.98 6.75 -8.35
C ALA A 44 7.47 8.06 -9.00
N LEU A 45 8.69 8.52 -8.66
CA LEU A 45 9.20 9.80 -9.16
C LEU A 45 9.54 9.77 -10.65
N LYS A 46 10.17 8.69 -11.14
CA LYS A 46 10.71 8.65 -12.51
C LYS A 46 9.70 8.18 -13.55
N PHE A 47 8.77 7.32 -13.16
CA PHE A 47 7.85 6.65 -14.09
C PHE A 47 6.38 6.80 -13.73
N GLY A 48 6.05 7.43 -12.59
CA GLY A 48 4.67 7.53 -12.12
C GLY A 48 4.07 6.19 -11.68
N ILE A 49 4.91 5.18 -11.42
CA ILE A 49 4.46 3.85 -11.03
C ILE A 49 4.31 3.78 -9.52
N THR A 50 3.10 3.44 -9.06
CA THR A 50 2.79 3.31 -7.64
C THR A 50 1.95 2.06 -7.37
N VAL A 51 1.83 1.72 -6.09
CA VAL A 51 0.94 0.66 -5.61
C VAL A 51 -0.43 1.28 -5.37
N LEU A 52 -1.45 0.84 -6.09
CA LEU A 52 -2.78 1.47 -6.12
C LEU A 52 -3.46 1.48 -4.75
N ASN A 53 -3.33 0.38 -4.00
CA ASN A 53 -3.91 0.23 -2.66
C ASN A 53 -2.92 0.58 -1.54
N THR A 54 -1.94 1.46 -1.79
CA THR A 54 -0.88 1.75 -0.81
C THR A 54 -1.41 2.44 0.47
N PRO A 55 -0.90 2.06 1.66
CA PRO A 55 -0.15 0.82 1.92
C PRO A 55 -1.07 -0.40 1.79
N GLY A 56 -0.65 -1.39 1.01
CA GLY A 56 -1.40 -2.66 0.90
C GLY A 56 -1.17 -3.51 2.15
N THR A 57 -2.24 -3.94 2.80
CA THR A 57 -2.17 -4.73 4.04
C THR A 57 -2.17 -6.23 3.75
N ILE A 58 -1.25 -6.96 4.36
CA ILE A 58 -1.21 -8.43 4.40
C ILE A 58 -1.44 -8.86 5.85
N ASP A 59 -2.55 -9.57 6.08
CA ASP A 59 -2.99 -10.02 7.39
C ASP A 59 -2.17 -11.20 7.95
N ALA A 60 -2.17 -11.35 9.28
CA ALA A 60 -1.45 -12.42 9.99
C ALA A 60 -1.95 -13.84 9.65
N ASP A 61 -3.20 -13.98 9.23
CA ASP A 61 -3.82 -15.24 8.83
C ASP A 61 -3.74 -15.50 7.32
N TYR A 62 -3.22 -14.57 6.52
CA TYR A 62 -3.06 -14.75 5.08
C TYR A 62 -1.90 -15.71 4.75
N ARG A 63 -2.14 -16.68 3.85
CA ARG A 63 -1.15 -17.67 3.38
C ARG A 63 -1.03 -17.76 1.86
N GLY A 64 -1.74 -16.90 1.14
CA GLY A 64 -1.66 -16.84 -0.31
C GLY A 64 -0.39 -16.14 -0.81
N GLU A 65 -0.23 -16.15 -2.13
CA GLU A 65 0.83 -15.38 -2.79
C GLU A 65 0.62 -13.88 -2.59
N ILE A 66 1.67 -13.15 -2.21
CA ILE A 66 1.63 -11.70 -2.18
C ILE A 66 1.57 -11.19 -3.62
N MET A 67 0.54 -10.40 -3.91
CA MET A 67 0.37 -9.71 -5.18
C MET A 67 0.51 -8.21 -5.00
N VAL A 68 1.06 -7.52 -5.99
CA VAL A 68 1.22 -6.06 -5.97
C VAL A 68 0.34 -5.45 -7.06
N ILE A 69 -0.67 -4.68 -6.65
CA ILE A 69 -1.54 -3.95 -7.59
C ILE A 69 -0.83 -2.67 -8.01
N LEU A 70 -0.12 -2.71 -9.14
CA LEU A 70 0.54 -1.54 -9.69
C LEU A 70 -0.43 -0.73 -10.54
N ILE A 71 -0.30 0.59 -10.49
CA ILE A 71 -0.96 1.54 -11.38
C ILE A 71 0.08 2.47 -11.98
N ASN A 72 -0.08 2.80 -13.26
CA ASN A 72 0.72 3.81 -13.94
C ASN A 72 -0.02 5.15 -13.93
N LEU A 73 0.47 6.08 -13.11
CA LEU A 73 0.02 7.47 -13.07
C LEU A 73 0.96 8.42 -13.84
N GLY A 74 1.97 7.88 -14.51
CA GLY A 74 2.85 8.62 -15.41
C GLY A 74 2.20 8.82 -16.79
N ASN A 75 2.97 9.43 -17.69
CA ASN A 75 2.52 9.76 -19.04
C ASN A 75 3.02 8.78 -20.11
N GLU A 76 3.95 7.89 -19.75
CA GLU A 76 4.59 6.93 -20.65
C GLU A 76 4.27 5.50 -20.24
N ALA A 77 4.25 4.57 -21.20
CA ALA A 77 4.10 3.15 -20.90
C ALA A 77 5.30 2.63 -20.10
N TYR A 78 5.05 1.76 -19.11
CA TYR A 78 6.09 1.16 -18.29
C TYR A 78 6.08 -0.36 -18.45
N THR A 79 7.23 -0.95 -18.77
CA THR A 79 7.35 -2.41 -18.93
C THR A 79 7.87 -3.03 -17.64
N ILE A 80 7.13 -4.01 -17.13
CA ILE A 80 7.48 -4.80 -15.94
C ILE A 80 7.99 -6.15 -16.42
N ASN A 81 9.21 -6.51 -16.02
CA ASN A 81 9.84 -7.78 -16.35
C ASN A 81 9.91 -8.70 -15.12
N TYR A 82 10.24 -9.98 -15.35
CA TYR A 82 10.62 -10.89 -14.29
C TYR A 82 11.83 -10.35 -13.52
N GLY A 83 11.81 -10.41 -12.19
CA GLY A 83 12.90 -9.99 -11.32
C GLY A 83 12.95 -8.49 -11.03
N ASP A 84 12.16 -7.66 -11.72
CA ASP A 84 12.10 -6.23 -11.45
C ASP A 84 11.61 -5.97 -10.02
N ARG A 85 12.31 -5.10 -9.29
CA ARG A 85 11.91 -4.70 -7.94
C ARG A 85 10.78 -3.68 -8.05
N ILE A 86 9.56 -4.07 -7.75
CA ILE A 86 8.33 -3.32 -8.05
C ILE A 86 7.72 -2.62 -6.82
N ALA A 87 7.96 -3.15 -5.62
CA ALA A 87 7.42 -2.61 -4.37
C ALA A 87 8.39 -2.87 -3.23
N GLN A 88 8.05 -2.42 -2.04
CA GLN A 88 8.77 -2.74 -0.82
C GLN A 88 7.80 -3.11 0.31
N MET A 89 8.19 -4.08 1.12
CA MET A 89 7.43 -4.55 2.27
C MET A 89 8.05 -4.09 3.58
N VAL A 90 7.20 -3.66 4.52
CA VAL A 90 7.53 -3.35 5.92
C VAL A 90 6.65 -4.22 6.81
N ILE A 91 7.23 -4.83 7.86
CA ILE A 91 6.45 -5.51 8.90
C ILE A 91 6.23 -4.53 10.05
N ALA A 92 4.98 -4.34 10.47
CA ALA A 92 4.62 -3.39 11.51
C ALA A 92 3.70 -4.03 12.57
N PRO A 93 3.83 -3.66 13.85
CA PRO A 93 2.91 -4.11 14.88
C PRO A 93 1.52 -3.49 14.67
N VAL A 94 0.47 -4.24 15.00
CA VAL A 94 -0.93 -3.79 14.96
C VAL A 94 -1.63 -4.07 16.27
N THR A 95 -2.51 -3.15 16.68
CA THR A 95 -3.33 -3.31 17.88
C THR A 95 -4.73 -3.79 17.47
N ARG A 96 -5.14 -4.96 17.97
CA ARG A 96 -6.54 -5.40 17.87
C ARG A 96 -7.37 -4.66 18.91
N ILE A 97 -8.41 -3.94 18.47
CA ILE A 97 -9.30 -3.21 19.36
C ILE A 97 -10.60 -3.98 19.63
N SER A 98 -11.22 -3.68 20.76
CA SER A 98 -12.62 -4.05 21.03
C SER A 98 -13.47 -2.79 20.94
N TRP A 99 -14.52 -2.83 20.14
CA TRP A 99 -15.44 -1.71 19.99
C TRP A 99 -16.32 -1.55 21.25
N ASN A 100 -16.44 -0.31 21.74
CA ASN A 100 -17.34 0.05 22.83
C ASN A 100 -18.36 1.08 22.32
N LEU A 101 -19.61 0.65 22.15
CA LEU A 101 -20.68 1.52 21.65
C LEU A 101 -21.14 2.47 22.77
N VAL A 102 -21.11 3.78 22.49
CA VAL A 102 -21.51 4.84 23.43
C VAL A 102 -22.60 5.71 22.81
N LYS A 103 -23.39 6.40 23.65
CA LYS A 103 -24.43 7.33 23.17
C LYS A 103 -23.83 8.58 22.54
N ASP A 104 -22.74 9.09 23.11
CA ASP A 104 -22.03 10.27 22.64
C ASP A 104 -20.52 10.06 22.78
N LEU A 105 -19.74 10.56 21.81
CA LEU A 105 -18.29 10.58 21.87
C LEU A 105 -17.83 11.73 22.78
N GLU A 106 -16.73 11.57 23.53
CA GLU A 106 -16.10 12.63 24.32
C GLU A 106 -15.45 13.74 23.45
N ALA A 107 -15.90 13.91 22.20
CA ALA A 107 -15.32 14.77 21.17
C ALA A 107 -15.20 16.25 21.59
N ASN A 108 -15.99 16.70 22.57
CA ASN A 108 -15.95 18.06 23.12
C ASN A 108 -14.85 18.30 24.18
N THR A 109 -14.00 17.32 24.48
CA THR A 109 -12.89 17.50 25.46
C THR A 109 -11.53 17.75 24.83
N THR A 110 -11.40 17.59 23.50
CA THR A 110 -10.11 17.75 22.82
C THR A 110 -10.02 19.08 22.08
N LYS A 111 -8.81 19.65 22.01
CA LYS A 111 -8.55 20.91 21.28
C LYS A 111 -8.88 20.84 19.78
N ARG A 112 -8.90 19.65 19.18
CA ARG A 112 -9.22 19.46 17.75
C ARG A 112 -10.72 19.30 17.49
N GLY A 113 -11.46 18.71 18.43
CA GLY A 113 -12.89 18.44 18.28
C GLY A 113 -13.20 17.69 16.97
N ILE A 114 -14.19 18.20 16.24
CA ILE A 114 -14.67 17.64 14.96
C ILE A 114 -13.95 18.19 13.72
N HIS A 115 -12.89 18.98 13.89
CA HIS A 115 -12.24 19.69 12.78
C HIS A 115 -11.23 18.78 12.02
N GLY A 116 -11.33 18.76 10.68
CA GLY A 116 -10.49 17.98 9.77
C GLY A 116 -10.30 18.65 8.40
N PHE A 117 -9.65 17.96 7.45
CA PHE A 117 -9.46 18.43 6.05
C PHE A 117 -8.78 19.80 5.90
N GLY A 118 -7.62 19.99 6.52
CA GLY A 118 -6.88 21.26 6.42
C GLY A 118 -7.38 22.36 7.35
N SER A 119 -8.19 22.03 8.36
CA SER A 119 -8.73 22.97 9.36
C SER A 119 -7.67 23.72 10.18
N THR A 120 -6.39 23.35 10.09
CA THR A 120 -5.26 24.06 10.72
C THR A 120 -4.61 25.11 9.80
N GLY A 121 -5.18 25.34 8.60
CA GLY A 121 -4.71 26.32 7.62
C GLY A 121 -3.66 25.76 6.67
N ILE A 122 -3.82 26.08 5.38
CA ILE A 122 -2.71 26.21 4.44
C ILE A 122 -2.43 27.71 4.42
N SER A 123 -1.37 28.17 5.08
CA SER A 123 -0.93 29.55 4.93
C SER A 123 -0.52 29.74 3.46
N THR A 124 -1.35 30.45 2.70
CA THR A 124 -0.95 31.06 1.42
C THR A 124 0.01 32.20 1.65
#